data_AF-A0A093S2Z2-F1
#
_entry.id   AF-A0A093S2Z2-F1
#
_cell.length_a   1.000
_cell.length_b   1.000
_cell.length_c   1.000
_cell.angle_alpha   90.00
_cell.angle_beta   90.00
_cell.angle_gamma   90.00
#
_symmetry.space_group_name_H-M   'P 1'
#
loop_
_entity.id
_entity.type
_entity.pdbx_description
1 polymer ?
#
loop_
_entity_poly.entity_id
_entity_poly.type
_entity_poly.pdbx_seq_one_letter_code
_entity_poly.pdbx_strand_id
1 'polypeptide(L)'
;WELPALAFLVELLDYVEGRRCHESVLPILSRHLQSQCPESRRLALRGLLVLSVDPSMAESICSLAEHLVELLHDGDGDVVTMTLSVFLNMFREKNFEAFSSTAPKLAVVLRSFSPLLYQDNTQVQLLSLRLFQEVMELLAEEGRKTLNMQVHQSLVPLFFHLHDE
;
A
#
# COMPACT_ATOMS: atom_id res chain seq x y z
N TRP A 1 14.83 9.63 22.12
CA TRP A 1 13.75 10.63 22.09
C TRP A 1 12.97 10.64 20.78
N GLU A 2 13.59 10.34 19.63
CA GLU A 2 12.92 10.34 18.32
C GLU A 2 11.76 9.33 18.23
N LEU A 3 11.94 8.10 18.70
CA LEU A 3 10.89 7.07 18.59
C LEU A 3 9.64 7.35 19.45
N PRO A 4 9.76 7.75 20.74
CA PRO A 4 8.61 8.22 21.51
C PRO A 4 7.91 9.44 20.92
N ALA A 5 8.67 10.37 20.33
CA ALA A 5 8.09 11.56 19.67
C ALA A 5 7.31 11.18 18.41
N LEU A 6 7.83 10.25 17.60
CA LEU A 6 7.14 9.72 16.44
C LEU A 6 5.86 8.98 16.84
N ALA A 7 5.92 8.14 17.87
CA ALA A 7 4.74 7.45 18.39
C ALA A 7 3.67 8.46 18.83
N PHE A 8 4.04 9.47 19.61
CA PHE A 8 3.12 10.54 20.01
C PHE A 8 2.50 11.27 18.82
N LEU A 9 3.29 11.58 17.79
CA LEU A 9 2.80 12.22 16.57
C LEU A 9 1.79 11.34 15.83
N VAL A 10 2.04 10.04 15.71
CA VAL A 10 1.12 9.09 15.06
C VAL A 10 -0.22 9.00 15.82
N GLU A 11 -0.19 8.94 17.15
CA GLU A 11 -1.44 8.96 17.95
C GLU A 11 -2.21 10.27 17.79
N LEU A 12 -1.51 11.39 17.62
CA LEU A 12 -2.16 12.69 17.41
C LEU A 12 -2.86 12.75 16.04
N LEU A 13 -2.31 12.10 15.01
CA LEU A 13 -2.95 12.02 13.69
C LEU A 13 -4.30 11.30 13.74
N ASP A 14 -4.45 10.27 14.58
CA ASP A 14 -5.71 9.54 14.74
C ASP A 14 -6.83 10.40 15.35
N TYR A 15 -6.48 11.46 16.09
CA TYR A 15 -7.44 12.28 16.85
C TYR A 15 -7.74 13.65 16.24
N VAL A 16 -6.81 14.18 15.45
CA VAL A 16 -6.90 15.53 14.90
C VAL A 16 -7.56 15.44 13.52
N GLU A 17 -8.77 16.01 13.36
CA GLU A 17 -9.45 16.27 12.06
C GLU A 17 -8.67 17.26 11.15
N GLY A 18 -7.38 17.47 11.44
CA GLY A 18 -6.56 18.54 10.92
C GLY A 18 -5.99 18.22 9.56
N ARG A 19 -6.84 18.31 8.53
CA ARG A 19 -6.42 18.43 7.12
C ARG A 19 -5.27 19.44 6.92
N ARG A 20 -5.13 20.43 7.81
CA ARG A 20 -4.07 21.46 7.76
C ARG A 20 -2.67 20.97 8.14
N CYS A 21 -2.53 19.85 8.85
CA CYS A 21 -1.23 19.36 9.32
C CYS A 21 -0.69 18.19 8.50
N HIS A 22 -1.54 17.55 7.67
CA HIS A 22 -1.20 16.32 6.95
C HIS A 22 -0.01 16.50 5.99
N GLU A 23 0.03 17.61 5.24
CA GLU A 23 1.16 17.92 4.33
C GLU A 23 2.47 18.18 5.08
N SER A 24 2.41 18.80 6.26
CA SER A 24 3.61 19.09 7.06
C SER A 24 4.21 17.84 7.70
N VAL A 25 3.38 16.82 7.91
CA VAL A 25 3.75 15.58 8.59
C VAL A 25 4.32 14.54 7.61
N LEU A 26 3.87 14.54 6.35
CA LEU A 26 4.31 13.57 5.35
C LEU A 26 5.86 13.49 5.18
N PRO A 27 6.62 14.59 5.12
CA PRO A 27 8.08 14.53 5.02
C PRO A 27 8.74 13.85 6.23
N ILE A 28 8.16 14.03 7.42
CA ILE A 28 8.63 13.39 8.66
C ILE A 28 8.43 11.87 8.54
N LEU A 29 7.21 11.45 8.18
CA LEU A 29 6.89 10.02 8.00
C LEU A 29 7.75 9.39 6.90
N SER A 30 7.91 10.06 5.76
CA SER A 30 8.75 9.59 4.64
C SER A 30 10.18 9.29 5.09
N ARG A 31 10.80 10.21 5.85
CA ARG A 31 12.15 10.00 6.40
C ARG A 31 12.21 8.80 7.34
N HIS A 32 11.21 8.62 8.19
CA HIS A 32 11.16 7.49 9.13
C HIS A 32 10.82 6.15 8.47
N LEU A 33 10.14 6.16 7.32
CA LEU A 33 9.88 4.97 6.51
C LEU A 33 11.17 4.37 5.93
N GLN A 34 12.18 5.20 5.65
CA GLN A 34 13.50 4.78 5.16
C GLN A 34 14.49 4.45 6.29
N SER A 35 14.04 4.48 7.56
CA SER A 35 14.90 4.20 8.72
C SER A 35 15.33 2.73 8.76
N GLN A 36 16.56 2.47 9.23
CA GLN A 36 17.01 1.11 9.52
C GLN A 36 16.28 0.50 10.73
N CYS A 37 15.71 1.31 11.62
CA CYS A 37 14.95 0.87 12.79
C CYS A 37 13.55 0.36 12.38
N PRO A 38 13.24 -0.94 12.54
CA PRO A 38 11.95 -1.51 12.14
C PRO A 38 10.76 -0.86 12.83
N GLU A 39 10.88 -0.52 14.11
CA GLU A 39 9.84 0.12 14.91
C GLU A 39 9.54 1.53 14.38
N SER A 40 10.59 2.27 13.98
CA SER A 40 10.43 3.58 13.33
C SER A 40 9.70 3.46 11.99
N ARG A 41 10.04 2.45 11.17
CA ARG A 41 9.34 2.22 9.90
C ARG A 41 7.87 1.86 10.12
N ARG A 42 7.58 1.00 11.10
CA ARG A 42 6.21 0.60 11.45
C ARG A 42 5.38 1.80 11.91
N LEU A 43 5.92 2.65 12.79
CA LEU A 43 5.23 3.85 13.24
C LEU A 43 4.99 4.83 12.07
N ALA A 44 6.00 5.03 11.22
CA ALA A 44 5.86 5.87 10.04
C ALA A 44 4.76 5.36 9.09
N LEU A 45 4.74 4.05 8.85
CA LEU A 45 3.73 3.40 8.03
C LEU A 45 2.33 3.49 8.64
N ARG A 46 2.19 3.35 9.97
CA ARG A 46 0.92 3.59 10.65
C ARG A 46 0.46 5.04 10.46
N GLY A 47 1.35 6.02 10.61
CA GLY A 47 1.03 7.42 10.31
C GLY A 47 0.57 7.62 8.85
N LEU A 48 1.25 6.99 7.90
CA LEU A 48 0.85 7.03 6.48
C LEU A 48 -0.51 6.39 6.23
N LEU A 49 -0.83 5.30 6.93
CA LEU A 49 -2.14 4.67 6.87
C LEU A 49 -3.25 5.65 7.29
N VAL A 50 -3.05 6.38 8.38
CA VAL A 50 -4.00 7.41 8.82
C VAL A 50 -4.16 8.51 7.76
N LEU A 51 -3.05 9.03 7.24
CA LEU A 51 -3.09 10.07 6.21
C LEU A 51 -3.76 9.60 4.92
N SER A 52 -3.58 8.33 4.53
CA SER A 52 -4.12 7.77 3.28
C SER A 52 -5.65 7.73 3.24
N VAL A 53 -6.32 7.78 4.41
CA VAL A 53 -7.79 7.82 4.48
C VAL A 53 -8.35 9.12 3.87
N ASP A 54 -7.60 10.22 3.94
CA ASP A 54 -7.95 11.49 3.32
C ASP A 54 -7.54 11.49 1.84
N PRO A 55 -8.48 11.52 0.88
CA PRO A 55 -8.13 11.37 -0.53
C PRO A 55 -7.24 12.48 -1.09
N SER A 56 -7.23 13.67 -0.49
CA SER A 56 -6.31 14.74 -0.89
C SER A 56 -4.84 14.37 -0.67
N MET A 57 -4.56 13.39 0.19
CA MET A 57 -3.21 12.90 0.44
C MET A 57 -2.72 11.88 -0.59
N ALA A 58 -3.61 11.32 -1.43
CA ALA A 58 -3.26 10.23 -2.34
C ALA A 58 -2.10 10.61 -3.27
N GLU A 59 -2.19 11.77 -3.93
CA GLU A 59 -1.13 12.26 -4.83
C GLU A 59 0.20 12.49 -4.10
N SER A 60 0.14 13.07 -2.89
CA SER A 60 1.34 13.31 -2.09
C SER A 60 2.02 12.00 -1.66
N ILE A 61 1.23 11.01 -1.26
CA ILE A 61 1.72 9.67 -0.88
C ILE A 61 2.20 8.88 -2.10
N CYS A 62 1.71 9.15 -3.32
CA CYS A 62 2.19 8.50 -4.55
C CYS A 62 3.71 8.66 -4.74
N SER A 63 4.29 9.77 -4.28
CA SER A 63 5.74 9.97 -4.29
C SER A 63 6.53 8.90 -3.52
N LEU A 64 5.89 8.21 -2.58
CA LEU A 64 6.46 7.14 -1.76
C LEU A 64 6.12 5.74 -2.28
N ALA A 65 5.40 5.63 -3.39
CA ALA A 65 4.85 4.36 -3.84
C ALA A 65 5.93 3.29 -4.09
N GLU A 66 7.13 3.68 -4.55
CA GLU A 66 8.24 2.73 -4.74
C GLU A 66 8.69 2.08 -3.44
N HIS A 67 8.84 2.86 -2.36
CA HIS A 67 9.20 2.34 -1.05
C HIS A 67 8.07 1.51 -0.45
N LEU A 68 6.81 1.92 -0.66
CA LEU A 68 5.65 1.13 -0.23
C LEU A 68 5.59 -0.21 -0.97
N VAL A 69 5.91 -0.24 -2.26
CA VAL A 69 6.01 -1.48 -3.03
C VAL A 69 7.06 -2.43 -2.45
N GLU A 70 8.19 -1.93 -1.95
CA GLU A 70 9.19 -2.77 -1.27
C GLU A 70 8.68 -3.35 0.05
N LEU A 71 7.93 -2.58 0.83
CA LEU A 71 7.34 -3.00 2.11
C LEU A 71 6.26 -4.08 1.97
N LEU A 72 5.72 -4.24 0.76
CA LEU A 72 4.81 -5.33 0.47
C LEU A 72 5.54 -6.70 0.59
N HIS A 73 6.87 -6.76 0.45
CA HIS A 73 7.67 -7.98 0.64
C HIS A 73 8.24 -8.13 2.07
N ASP A 74 7.81 -7.31 3.02
CA ASP A 74 8.28 -7.39 4.40
C ASP A 74 7.87 -8.75 5.03
N GLY A 75 8.71 -9.30 5.90
CA GLY A 75 8.43 -10.55 6.62
C GLY A 75 7.35 -10.37 7.70
N ASP A 76 7.02 -9.14 8.05
CA ASP A 76 6.01 -8.80 9.04
C ASP A 76 4.62 -8.59 8.43
N GLY A 77 3.68 -9.46 8.79
CA GLY A 77 2.31 -9.43 8.26
C GLY A 77 1.53 -8.14 8.56
N ASP A 78 1.82 -7.44 9.67
CA ASP A 78 1.16 -6.15 9.97
C ASP A 78 1.69 -5.04 9.07
N VAL A 79 3.01 -5.05 8.78
CA VAL A 79 3.62 -4.11 7.84
C VAL A 79 3.03 -4.31 6.44
N VAL A 80 2.92 -5.55 5.99
CA VAL A 80 2.28 -5.88 4.70
C VAL A 80 0.81 -5.44 4.70
N THR A 81 0.06 -5.74 5.76
CA THR A 81 -1.36 -5.35 5.90
C THR A 81 -1.57 -3.85 5.83
N MET A 82 -0.76 -3.06 6.57
CA MET A 82 -0.84 -1.60 6.54
C MET A 82 -0.48 -1.05 5.17
N THR A 83 0.55 -1.60 4.53
CA THR A 83 0.99 -1.18 3.20
C THR A 83 -0.08 -1.43 2.14
N LEU A 84 -0.71 -2.62 2.14
CA LEU A 84 -1.85 -2.93 1.27
C LEU A 84 -3.00 -1.96 1.50
N SER A 85 -3.30 -1.65 2.77
CA SER A 85 -4.38 -0.73 3.14
C SER A 85 -4.11 0.71 2.68
N VAL A 86 -2.86 1.18 2.76
CA VAL A 86 -2.44 2.49 2.21
C VAL A 86 -2.72 2.55 0.71
N PHE A 87 -2.28 1.55 -0.07
CA PHE A 87 -2.57 1.50 -1.50
C PHE A 87 -4.06 1.48 -1.81
N LEU A 88 -4.85 0.69 -1.09
CA LEU A 88 -6.30 0.63 -1.31
C LEU A 88 -6.99 1.96 -1.00
N ASN A 89 -6.57 2.66 0.06
CA ASN A 89 -7.13 3.98 0.38
C ASN A 89 -6.79 5.00 -0.71
N MET A 90 -5.57 4.93 -1.22
CA MET A 90 -5.08 5.72 -2.35
C MET A 90 -5.88 5.50 -3.65
N PHE A 91 -6.42 4.30 -3.88
CA PHE A 91 -7.28 3.99 -5.04
C PHE A 91 -8.75 4.41 -4.89
N ARG A 92 -9.24 4.75 -3.69
CA ARG A 92 -10.68 4.95 -3.42
C ARG A 92 -11.40 5.96 -4.33
N GLU A 93 -10.78 7.10 -4.61
CA GLU A 93 -11.39 8.14 -5.46
C GLU A 93 -11.17 7.90 -6.96
N LYS A 94 -10.56 6.78 -7.35
CA LYS A 94 -10.27 6.45 -8.76
C LYS A 94 -9.50 7.56 -9.51
N ASN A 95 -8.64 8.29 -8.78
CA ASN A 95 -7.74 9.30 -9.35
C ASN A 95 -6.54 8.63 -10.03
N PHE A 96 -6.83 7.83 -11.06
CA PHE A 96 -5.89 6.95 -11.75
C PHE A 96 -4.70 7.68 -12.39
N GLU A 97 -4.85 8.96 -12.75
CA GLU A 97 -3.75 9.77 -13.29
C GLU A 97 -2.55 9.84 -12.35
N ALA A 98 -2.78 9.99 -11.04
CA ALA A 98 -1.72 10.04 -10.03
C ALA A 98 -0.95 8.71 -9.89
N PHE A 99 -1.52 7.61 -10.36
CA PHE A 99 -0.95 6.27 -10.28
C PHE A 99 -0.33 5.80 -11.59
N SER A 100 -0.37 6.59 -12.66
CA SER A 100 -0.01 6.09 -13.98
C SER A 100 1.44 5.60 -14.10
N SER A 101 2.35 6.23 -13.36
CA SER A 101 3.76 5.83 -13.26
C SER A 101 3.98 4.63 -12.32
N THR A 102 3.12 4.45 -11.32
CA THR A 102 3.21 3.40 -10.30
C THR A 102 2.51 2.11 -10.73
N ALA A 103 1.42 2.20 -11.50
CA ALA A 103 0.58 1.06 -11.89
C ALA A 103 1.39 -0.10 -12.49
N PRO A 104 2.35 0.13 -13.42
CA PRO A 104 3.12 -0.97 -13.98
C PRO A 104 4.03 -1.65 -12.95
N LYS A 105 4.58 -0.88 -11.99
CA LYS A 105 5.42 -1.43 -10.92
C LYS A 105 4.60 -2.27 -9.95
N LEU A 106 3.45 -1.76 -9.54
CA LEU A 106 2.48 -2.50 -8.72
C LEU A 106 2.05 -3.79 -9.42
N ALA A 107 1.76 -3.75 -10.72
CA ALA A 107 1.40 -4.94 -11.49
C ALA A 107 2.50 -6.01 -11.51
N VAL A 108 3.76 -5.60 -11.66
CA VAL A 108 4.91 -6.52 -11.61
C VAL A 108 5.05 -7.12 -10.22
N VAL A 109 4.95 -6.30 -9.18
CA VAL A 109 5.06 -6.76 -7.79
C VAL A 109 3.93 -7.70 -7.44
N LEU A 110 2.68 -7.34 -7.75
CA LEU A 110 1.50 -8.18 -7.57
C LEU A 110 1.66 -9.54 -8.26
N ARG A 111 2.16 -9.58 -9.50
CA ARG A 111 2.46 -10.85 -10.18
C ARG A 111 3.47 -11.71 -9.41
N SER A 112 4.50 -11.08 -8.82
CA SER A 112 5.50 -11.73 -7.97
C SER A 112 5.02 -11.92 -6.51
N PHE A 113 3.84 -11.38 -6.17
CA PHE A 113 3.21 -11.37 -4.85
C PHE A 113 2.43 -12.64 -4.55
N SER A 114 2.40 -13.57 -5.51
CA SER A 114 1.81 -14.90 -5.35
C SER A 114 2.18 -15.54 -4.00
N PRO A 115 3.44 -15.51 -3.49
CA PRO A 115 3.83 -16.11 -2.21
C PRO A 115 3.08 -15.60 -0.98
N LEU A 116 2.65 -14.33 -0.96
CA LEU A 116 1.98 -13.73 0.21
C LEU A 116 0.52 -14.13 0.33
N LEU A 117 -0.04 -14.65 -0.76
CA LEU A 117 -1.37 -15.24 -0.78
C LEU A 117 -1.36 -16.68 -0.24
N TYR A 118 -0.17 -17.28 -0.09
CA TYR A 118 0.04 -18.56 0.60
C TYR A 118 0.39 -18.40 2.09
N GLN A 119 0.35 -17.17 2.64
CA GLN A 119 0.48 -16.98 4.08
C GLN A 119 -0.83 -17.37 4.78
N ASP A 120 -0.74 -17.93 5.99
CA ASP A 120 -1.87 -18.22 6.91
C ASP A 120 -2.56 -16.94 7.45
N ASN A 121 -2.55 -15.85 6.68
CA ASN A 121 -3.14 -14.57 7.06
C ASN A 121 -4.25 -14.20 6.07
N THR A 122 -5.49 -14.55 6.44
CA THR A 122 -6.69 -14.26 5.66
C THR A 122 -6.87 -12.76 5.36
N GLN A 123 -6.41 -11.88 6.24
CA GLN A 123 -6.52 -10.44 6.03
C GLN A 123 -5.59 -9.96 4.91
N VAL A 124 -4.32 -10.40 4.91
CA VAL A 124 -3.36 -10.10 3.85
C VAL A 124 -3.84 -10.64 2.50
N GLN A 125 -4.41 -11.85 2.49
CA GLN A 125 -5.00 -12.44 1.28
C GLN A 125 -6.12 -11.59 0.69
N LEU A 126 -7.12 -11.22 1.51
CA LEU A 126 -8.27 -10.43 1.06
C LEU A 126 -7.87 -9.04 0.57
N LEU A 127 -6.96 -8.36 1.29
CA LEU A 127 -6.47 -7.04 0.90
C LEU A 127 -5.66 -7.10 -0.39
N SER A 128 -4.83 -8.13 -0.55
CA SER A 128 -4.07 -8.35 -1.78
C SER A 128 -5.00 -8.57 -2.97
N LEU A 129 -6.00 -9.47 -2.85
CA LEU A 129 -6.99 -9.70 -3.91
C LEU A 129 -7.73 -8.43 -4.31
N ARG A 130 -8.10 -7.58 -3.35
CA ARG A 130 -8.71 -6.28 -3.65
C ARG A 130 -7.75 -5.36 -4.39
N LEU A 131 -6.48 -5.30 -3.96
CA LEU A 131 -5.47 -4.49 -4.63
C LEU A 131 -5.21 -4.95 -6.08
N PHE A 132 -5.25 -6.26 -6.32
CA PHE A 132 -5.23 -6.83 -7.67
C PHE A 132 -6.37 -6.30 -8.55
N GLN A 133 -7.59 -6.24 -8.02
CA GLN A 133 -8.75 -5.71 -8.75
C GLN A 133 -8.54 -4.23 -9.11
N GLU A 134 -8.15 -3.39 -8.14
CA GLU A 134 -7.90 -1.96 -8.38
C GLU A 134 -6.81 -1.73 -9.43
N VAL A 135 -5.71 -2.48 -9.37
CA VAL A 135 -4.62 -2.37 -10.36
C VAL A 135 -5.07 -2.85 -11.74
N MET A 136 -5.88 -3.90 -11.82
CA MET A 136 -6.44 -4.34 -13.10
C MET A 136 -7.38 -3.28 -13.70
N GLU A 137 -8.27 -2.67 -12.90
CA GLU A 137 -9.14 -1.57 -13.36
C GLU A 137 -8.30 -0.42 -13.92
N LEU A 138 -7.31 0.05 -13.15
CA LEU A 138 -6.38 1.09 -13.58
C LEU A 138 -5.68 0.75 -14.91
N LEU A 139 -5.11 -0.46 -15.03
CA LEU A 139 -4.44 -0.87 -16.27
C LEU A 139 -5.39 -0.98 -17.47
N ALA A 140 -6.66 -1.32 -17.23
CA ALA A 140 -7.68 -1.37 -18.28
C ALA A 140 -8.00 0.04 -18.80
N GLU A 141 -8.17 1.00 -17.89
CA GLU A 141 -8.42 2.41 -18.23
C GLU A 141 -7.24 3.05 -18.97
N GLU A 142 -6.01 2.71 -18.59
CA GLU A 142 -4.80 3.17 -19.28
C GLU A 142 -4.54 2.44 -20.62
N GLY A 143 -5.40 1.49 -21.01
CA GLY A 143 -5.25 0.73 -22.25
C GLY A 143 -4.09 -0.28 -22.23
N ARG A 144 -3.53 -0.61 -21.06
CA ARG A 144 -2.40 -1.54 -20.86
C ARG A 144 -2.84 -3.02 -20.88
N LYS A 145 -3.54 -3.42 -21.94
CA LYS A 145 -4.17 -4.76 -22.09
C LYS A 145 -3.22 -5.92 -21.83
N THR A 146 -1.99 -5.87 -22.35
CA THR A 146 -1.00 -6.94 -22.16
C THR A 146 -0.62 -7.11 -20.70
N LEU A 147 -0.37 -6.02 -19.99
CA LEU A 147 0.01 -6.07 -18.58
C LEU A 147 -1.16 -6.48 -17.71
N ASN A 148 -2.36 -5.98 -17.99
CA ASN A 148 -3.59 -6.40 -17.33
C ASN A 148 -3.79 -7.93 -17.46
N MET A 149 -3.65 -8.48 -18.67
CA MET A 149 -3.75 -9.93 -18.89
C MET A 149 -2.71 -10.72 -18.08
N GLN A 150 -1.48 -10.22 -17.95
CA GLN A 150 -0.45 -10.88 -17.15
C GLN A 150 -0.79 -10.89 -15.64
N VAL A 151 -1.34 -9.78 -15.13
CA VAL A 151 -1.82 -9.70 -13.75
C VAL A 151 -2.98 -10.68 -13.53
N HIS A 152 -3.95 -10.71 -14.45
CA HIS A 152 -5.05 -11.67 -14.39
C HIS A 152 -4.57 -13.13 -14.41
N GLN A 153 -3.60 -13.46 -15.27
CA GLN A 153 -3.01 -14.80 -15.33
C GLN A 153 -2.32 -15.21 -14.03
N SER A 154 -1.72 -14.26 -13.31
CA SER A 154 -1.08 -14.52 -12.02
C SER A 154 -2.06 -14.89 -10.90
N LEU A 155 -3.35 -14.56 -11.06
CA LEU A 155 -4.39 -14.93 -10.10
C LEU A 155 -4.90 -16.37 -10.30
N VAL A 156 -4.72 -16.95 -11.48
CA VAL A 156 -5.25 -18.29 -11.81
C VAL A 156 -4.70 -19.38 -10.87
N PRO A 157 -3.40 -19.45 -10.57
CA PRO A 157 -2.87 -20.45 -9.63
C PRO A 157 -3.44 -20.32 -8.20
N LEU A 158 -3.82 -19.11 -7.78
CA LEU A 158 -4.39 -18.87 -6.45
C LEU A 158 -5.79 -19.46 -6.32
N PHE A 159 -6.61 -19.33 -7.36
CA PHE A 159 -7.95 -19.89 -7.37
C PHE A 159 -7.92 -21.40 -7.17
N PHE A 160 -7.01 -22.09 -7.87
CA PHE A 160 -6.85 -23.54 -7.72
C PHE A 160 -6.30 -23.92 -6.35
N HIS A 161 -5.33 -23.17 -5.82
CA HIS A 161 -4.80 -23.43 -4.48
C HIS A 161 -5.87 -23.32 -3.38
N LEU A 162 -6.71 -22.28 -3.42
CA LEU A 162 -7.81 -22.08 -2.45
C LEU A 162 -8.96 -23.11 -2.61
N HIS A 163 -8.98 -23.88 -3.70
CA HIS A 163 -10.03 -24.87 -3.96
C HIS A 163 -9.57 -26.32 -3.70
N ASP A 164 -8.26 -26.54 -3.61
CA ASP A 164 -7.65 -27.84 -3.27
C ASP A 164 -7.46 -28.04 -1.75
N GLU A 165 -7.86 -27.06 -0.92
CA GLU A 165 -8.01 -27.17 0.56
C GLU A 165 -9.43 -27.56 0.98
#